data_AF-A0A951QQI4-F1
#
_entry.id   AF-A0A951QQI4-F1
#
_cell.length_a   1.000
_cell.length_b   1.000
_cell.length_c   1.000
_cell.angle_alpha   90.00
_cell.angle_beta   90.00
_cell.angle_gamma   90.00
#
_symmetry.space_group_name_H-M   'P 1'
#
loop_
_entity.id
_entity.type
_entity.pdbx_description
1 polymer ?
#
loop_
_entity_poly.entity_id
_entity_poly.type
_entity_poly.pdbx_seq_one_letter_code
_entity_poly.pdbx_strand_id
1 'polypeptide(L)'
;MCHAKLDFIGNVQVSARERRVTNNRFSLTLVQTDAVEGRWRSRQITVAPYHTDSNTPITDVKKIELSSSSPHLSERENIVRLTIATSNPDTRAFLIIRDADDDSELVREDWTISLSIANDFGDF
;
A
#
# COMPACT_ATOMS: atom_id res chain seq x y z
N MET A 1 -7.72 -32.91 -0.34
CA MET A 1 -6.34 -32.49 -0.07
C MET A 1 -6.28 -30.98 -0.18
N CYS A 2 -5.92 -30.36 0.94
CA CYS A 2 -5.58 -28.96 1.22
C CYS A 2 -5.78 -27.93 0.10
N HIS A 3 -6.96 -27.29 0.08
CA HIS A 3 -7.06 -25.92 -0.41
C HIS A 3 -6.71 -25.03 0.77
N ALA A 4 -5.49 -24.49 0.79
CA ALA A 4 -5.13 -23.44 1.72
C ALA A 4 -6.02 -22.25 1.38
N LYS A 5 -7.12 -22.09 2.13
CA LYS A 5 -7.84 -20.84 2.21
C LYS A 5 -6.87 -19.90 2.92
N LEU A 6 -6.10 -19.14 2.15
CA LEU A 6 -5.45 -17.96 2.71
C LEU A 6 -6.59 -17.14 3.28
N ASP A 7 -6.65 -17.04 4.61
CA ASP A 7 -7.49 -16.11 5.30
C ASP A 7 -7.08 -14.70 4.84
N PHE A 8 -7.78 -14.19 3.81
CA PHE A 8 -7.77 -12.79 3.40
C PHE A 8 -8.43 -12.00 4.53
N ILE A 9 -7.67 -11.71 5.59
CA ILE A 9 -8.06 -10.79 6.65
C ILE A 9 -7.82 -9.38 6.14
N GLY A 10 -8.57 -8.93 5.13
CA GLY A 10 -8.39 -7.59 4.61
C GLY A 10 -9.39 -7.25 3.52
N ASN A 11 -10.31 -6.33 3.83
CA ASN A 11 -11.29 -5.77 2.89
C ASN A 11 -10.64 -4.92 1.79
N VAL A 12 -9.33 -5.07 1.56
CA VAL A 12 -8.50 -4.24 0.68
C VAL A 12 -7.38 -5.08 0.06
N GLN A 13 -7.12 -4.85 -1.21
CA GLN A 13 -6.03 -5.48 -1.97
C GLN A 13 -5.26 -4.45 -2.78
N VAL A 14 -3.99 -4.74 -3.08
CA VAL A 14 -3.15 -3.87 -3.91
C VAL A 14 -3.22 -4.31 -5.38
N SER A 15 -3.82 -3.49 -6.23
CA SER A 15 -3.84 -3.68 -7.68
C SER A 15 -2.60 -3.02 -8.29
N ALA A 16 -1.60 -3.83 -8.61
CA ALA A 16 -0.41 -3.39 -9.32
C ALA A 16 0.11 -4.52 -10.22
N ARG A 17 0.54 -4.14 -11.43
CA ARG A 17 1.08 -5.10 -12.42
C ARG A 17 2.46 -5.63 -12.01
N GLU A 18 3.24 -4.78 -11.33
CA GLU A 18 4.55 -5.11 -10.78
C GLU A 18 4.63 -4.59 -9.35
N ARG A 19 5.22 -5.36 -8.44
CA ARG A 19 5.51 -4.95 -7.05
C ARG A 19 6.82 -4.16 -7.00
N ARG A 20 6.87 -3.06 -7.75
CA ARG A 20 8.09 -2.28 -7.97
C ARG A 20 7.83 -0.78 -7.90
N VAL A 21 8.67 -0.06 -7.15
CA VAL A 21 8.72 1.40 -7.13
C VAL A 21 9.93 1.87 -7.94
N THR A 22 9.68 2.67 -8.98
CA THR A 22 10.75 3.17 -9.87
C THR A 22 10.93 4.69 -9.82
N ASN A 23 9.99 5.41 -9.21
CA ASN A 23 9.98 6.87 -9.15
C ASN A 23 9.84 7.36 -7.71
N ASN A 24 10.40 8.53 -7.42
CA ASN A 24 10.26 9.17 -6.11
C ASN A 24 8.81 9.49 -5.76
N ARG A 25 7.97 9.74 -6.76
CA ARG A 25 6.51 9.88 -6.61
C ARG A 25 5.84 8.81 -7.45
N PHE A 26 4.98 8.01 -6.84
CA PHE A 26 4.27 6.93 -7.50
C PHE A 26 2.85 6.81 -6.98
N SER A 27 2.00 6.10 -7.73
CA SER A 27 0.62 5.82 -7.35
C SER A 27 0.42 4.32 -7.19
N LEU A 28 -0.37 3.94 -6.19
CA LEU A 28 -0.87 2.59 -5.96
C LEU A 28 -2.39 2.60 -6.13
N THR A 29 -2.93 1.58 -6.78
CA THR A 29 -4.37 1.36 -6.78
C THR A 29 -4.70 0.33 -5.71
N LEU A 30 -5.55 0.71 -4.77
CA LEU A 30 -6.09 -0.18 -3.75
C LEU A 30 -7.54 -0.49 -4.10
N VAL A 31 -7.93 -1.76 -4.01
CA VAL A 31 -9.29 -2.21 -4.33
C VAL A 31 -9.96 -2.63 -3.04
N GLN A 32 -11.09 -2.00 -2.71
CA GLN A 32 -11.94 -2.43 -1.60
C GLN A 32 -12.71 -3.70 -2.04
N THR A 33 -12.40 -4.86 -1.43
CA THR A 33 -12.88 -6.17 -1.90
C THR A 33 -14.37 -6.39 -1.64
N ASP A 34 -14.89 -5.78 -0.59
CA ASP A 34 -16.27 -5.92 -0.13
C ASP A 34 -16.94 -4.54 -0.12
N ALA A 35 -18.17 -4.43 -0.63
CA ALA A 35 -18.92 -3.19 -0.58
C ALA A 35 -19.33 -2.86 0.86
N VAL A 36 -19.35 -1.57 1.22
CA VAL A 36 -19.92 -1.13 2.50
C VAL A 36 -21.44 -1.29 2.42
N GLU A 37 -21.98 -2.29 3.10
CA GLU A 37 -23.43 -2.56 3.16
C GLU A 37 -23.92 -2.78 4.60
N GLY A 38 -25.16 -2.36 4.88
CA GLY A 38 -25.83 -2.63 6.15
C GLY A 38 -25.14 -1.99 7.37
N ARG A 39 -24.59 -2.80 8.28
CA ARG A 39 -23.89 -2.35 9.50
C ARG A 39 -22.37 -2.21 9.32
N TRP A 40 -21.83 -2.61 8.16
CA TRP A 40 -20.41 -2.45 7.88
C TRP A 40 -20.10 -0.95 7.84
N ARG A 41 -19.16 -0.52 8.67
CA ARG A 41 -18.73 0.89 8.73
C ARG A 41 -17.65 1.13 7.69
N SER A 42 -17.54 2.37 7.24
CA SER A 42 -16.34 2.78 6.53
C SER A 42 -15.11 2.47 7.38
N ARG A 43 -14.03 2.06 6.71
CA ARG A 43 -12.80 1.63 7.37
C ARG A 43 -11.68 2.60 7.03
N GLN A 44 -11.01 3.14 8.04
CA GLN A 44 -9.81 3.93 7.81
C GLN A 44 -8.59 3.02 7.77
N ILE A 45 -7.73 3.21 6.77
CA ILE A 45 -6.48 2.48 6.62
C ILE A 45 -5.30 3.43 6.50
N THR A 46 -4.11 2.96 6.87
CA THR A 46 -2.84 3.61 6.57
C THR A 46 -2.02 2.76 5.61
N VAL A 47 -1.28 3.41 4.71
CA VAL A 47 -0.54 2.76 3.62
C VAL A 47 0.84 3.40 3.50
N ALA A 48 1.88 2.57 3.58
CA ALA A 48 3.25 2.95 3.26
C ALA A 48 4.12 1.71 3.00
N PRO A 49 5.18 1.83 2.16
CA PRO A 49 6.31 0.90 2.18
C PRO A 49 7.18 1.17 3.41
N TYR A 50 7.64 0.12 4.06
CA TYR A 50 8.51 0.13 5.22
C TYR A 50 9.84 -0.57 4.90
N HIS A 51 10.89 -0.15 5.61
CA HIS A 51 12.16 -0.85 5.65
C HIS A 51 11.96 -2.32 6.07
N THR A 52 12.78 -3.23 5.55
CA THR A 52 12.59 -4.68 5.83
C THR A 52 13.08 -5.08 7.22
N ASP A 53 14.01 -4.30 7.77
CA ASP A 53 14.71 -4.48 9.04
C ASP A 53 14.17 -3.57 10.15
N SER A 54 13.31 -2.59 9.82
CA SER A 54 12.72 -1.68 10.80
C SER A 54 11.28 -1.31 10.46
N ASN A 55 10.49 -0.93 11.47
CA ASN A 55 9.12 -0.42 11.26
C ASN A 55 9.10 1.07 10.83
N THR A 56 10.13 1.51 10.10
CA THR A 56 10.27 2.89 9.63
C THR A 56 9.72 3.00 8.22
N PRO A 57 8.81 3.96 7.94
CA PRO A 57 8.27 4.13 6.60
C PRO A 57 9.31 4.77 5.67
N ILE A 58 9.35 4.29 4.42
CA ILE A 58 10.21 4.79 3.34
C ILE A 58 9.55 6.00 2.65
N THR A 59 8.22 6.07 2.69
CA THR A 59 7.43 7.16 2.12
C THR A 59 6.74 7.97 3.21
N ASP A 60 6.04 9.02 2.82
CA ASP A 60 4.95 9.52 3.65
C ASP A 60 3.89 8.43 3.86
N VAL A 61 3.28 8.41 5.05
CA VAL A 61 2.18 7.47 5.37
C VAL A 61 0.87 8.10 4.94
N LYS A 62 0.12 7.42 4.06
CA LYS A 62 -1.19 7.91 3.60
C LYS A 62 -2.32 7.24 4.35
N LYS A 63 -3.23 8.07 4.89
CA LYS A 63 -4.51 7.62 5.45
C LYS A 63 -5.60 7.69 4.38
N ILE A 64 -6.38 6.62 4.22
CA ILE A 64 -7.46 6.49 3.23
C ILE A 64 -8.71 5.94 3.92
N GLU A 65 -9.88 6.38 3.49
CA GLU A 65 -11.17 5.83 3.93
C GLU A 65 -11.73 4.90 2.85
N LEU A 66 -12.03 3.66 3.23
CA LEU A 66 -12.73 2.67 2.41
C LEU A 66 -14.21 2.73 2.76
N SER A 67 -14.99 3.49 1.98
CA SER A 67 -16.40 3.77 2.25
C SER A 67 -17.36 3.42 1.10
N SER A 68 -16.86 2.86 -0.01
CA SER A 68 -17.67 2.65 -1.21
C SER A 68 -18.68 1.53 -1.00
N SER A 69 -19.95 1.81 -1.24
CA SER A 69 -21.06 0.84 -1.22
C SER A 69 -21.36 0.25 -2.59
N SER A 70 -20.55 0.57 -3.61
CA SER A 70 -20.84 0.13 -4.98
C SER A 70 -20.63 -1.38 -5.13
N PRO A 71 -21.54 -2.09 -5.83
CA PRO A 71 -21.29 -3.49 -6.20
C PRO A 71 -20.16 -3.61 -7.23
N HIS A 72 -19.81 -2.54 -7.95
CA HIS A 72 -18.80 -2.55 -9.01
C HIS A 72 -17.38 -2.36 -8.43
N LEU A 73 -16.46 -3.25 -8.79
CA LEU A 73 -15.06 -3.21 -8.31
C LEU A 73 -14.31 -1.95 -8.77
N SER A 74 -14.58 -1.48 -10.00
CA SER A 74 -13.97 -0.26 -10.54
C SER A 74 -14.33 1.00 -9.74
N GLU A 75 -15.50 1.02 -9.11
CA GLU A 75 -15.96 2.11 -8.24
C GLU A 75 -15.49 1.95 -6.79
N ARG A 76 -14.70 0.90 -6.52
CA ARG A 76 -14.07 0.57 -5.24
C ARG A 76 -12.54 0.73 -5.30
N GLU A 77 -12.04 1.30 -6.39
CA GLU A 77 -10.64 1.63 -6.56
C GLU A 77 -10.29 2.94 -5.84
N ASN A 78 -9.21 2.91 -5.09
CA ASN A 78 -8.66 4.03 -4.34
C ASN A 78 -7.22 4.25 -4.79
N ILE A 79 -6.95 5.37 -5.46
CA ILE A 79 -5.61 5.71 -5.94
C ILE A 79 -4.87 6.48 -4.83
N VAL A 80 -3.81 5.87 -4.32
CA VAL A 80 -2.95 6.43 -3.27
C VAL A 80 -1.66 6.92 -3.90
N ARG A 81 -1.37 8.21 -3.72
CA ARG A 81 -0.10 8.83 -4.17
C ARG A 81 0.88 8.87 -3.01
N LEU A 82 2.04 8.25 -3.18
CA LEU A 82 3.11 8.16 -2.19
C LEU A 82 4.37 8.86 -2.71
N THR A 83 5.13 9.45 -1.79
CA THR A 83 6.41 10.10 -2.07
C THR A 83 7.49 9.49 -1.18
N ILE A 84 8.60 9.06 -1.78
CA ILE A 84 9.80 8.63 -1.05
C ILE A 84 10.27 9.79 -0.17
N ALA A 85 10.34 9.54 1.14
CA ALA A 85 10.69 10.53 2.17
C ALA A 85 12.09 10.31 2.75
N THR A 86 12.74 9.20 2.41
CA THR A 86 14.12 8.88 2.80
C THR A 86 15.11 9.12 1.66
N SER A 87 16.32 9.55 1.98
CA SER A 87 17.39 9.79 1.01
C SER A 87 18.08 8.51 0.53
N ASN A 88 18.00 7.42 1.30
CA ASN A 88 18.64 6.14 0.98
C ASN A 88 17.70 4.97 1.26
N PRO A 89 16.68 4.77 0.41
CA PRO A 89 15.76 3.64 0.57
C PRO A 89 16.47 2.32 0.25
N ASP A 90 16.12 1.28 0.99
CA ASP A 90 16.56 -0.08 0.68
C ASP A 90 16.05 -0.53 -0.69
N THR A 91 16.72 -1.51 -1.30
CA THR A 91 16.27 -2.11 -2.57
C THR A 91 15.01 -2.97 -2.40
N ARG A 92 14.65 -3.33 -1.17
CA ARG A 92 13.46 -4.09 -0.82
C ARG A 92 12.69 -3.36 0.27
N ALA A 93 11.38 -3.49 0.24
CA ALA A 93 10.48 -2.91 1.23
C ALA A 93 9.28 -3.83 1.45
N PHE A 94 8.65 -3.71 2.61
CA PHE A 94 7.33 -4.26 2.82
C PHE A 94 6.29 -3.16 2.58
N LEU A 95 5.46 -3.30 1.55
CA LEU A 95 4.24 -2.50 1.46
C LEU A 95 3.27 -3.02 2.51
N ILE A 96 2.95 -2.18 3.49
CA ILE A 96 2.07 -2.53 4.60
C ILE A 96 0.85 -1.63 4.55
N ILE A 97 -0.33 -2.27 4.66
CA ILE A 97 -1.61 -1.61 4.89
C ILE A 97 -2.07 -1.98 6.28
N ARG A 98 -2.33 -0.99 7.14
CA ARG A 98 -2.85 -1.20 8.50
C ARG A 98 -4.22 -0.60 8.66
N ASP A 99 -5.01 -1.18 9.53
CA ASP A 99 -6.18 -0.51 10.10
C ASP A 99 -5.73 0.74 10.88
N ALA A 100 -6.40 1.86 10.68
CA ALA A 100 -6.01 3.11 11.32
C ALA A 100 -6.51 3.25 12.77
N ASP A 101 -7.48 2.44 13.18
CA ASP A 101 -8.06 2.43 14.53
C ASP A 101 -7.29 1.52 15.49
N ASP A 102 -6.83 0.35 15.02
CA ASP A 102 -6.15 -0.64 15.88
C ASP A 102 -4.72 -1.07 15.43
N ASP A 103 -4.21 -0.49 14.35
CA ASP A 103 -2.88 -0.78 13.76
C ASP A 103 -2.70 -2.23 13.26
N SER A 104 -3.77 -3.03 13.15
CA SER A 104 -3.69 -4.39 12.61
C SER A 104 -3.23 -4.40 11.16
N GLU A 105 -2.26 -5.25 10.84
CA GLU A 105 -1.80 -5.45 9.46
C GLU A 105 -2.87 -6.19 8.63
N LEU A 106 -3.40 -5.51 7.61
CA LEU A 106 -4.40 -6.05 6.67
C LEU A 106 -3.73 -6.63 5.42
N VAL A 107 -2.65 -6.00 4.98
CA VAL A 107 -1.85 -6.42 3.83
C VAL A 107 -0.38 -6.21 4.17
N ARG A 108 0.43 -7.18 3.78
CA ARG A 108 1.89 -7.10 3.79
C ARG A 108 2.43 -7.78 2.54
N GLU A 109 3.13 -7.03 1.70
CA GLU A 109 3.70 -7.54 0.45
C GLU A 109 5.16 -7.13 0.28
N ASP A 110 5.96 -8.03 -0.30
CA ASP A 110 7.32 -7.73 -0.73
C ASP A 110 7.32 -6.85 -1.98
N TRP A 111 8.00 -5.70 -1.88
CA TRP A 111 8.15 -4.74 -2.96
C TRP A 111 9.63 -4.46 -3.23
N THR A 112 9.96 -4.28 -4.51
CA THR A 112 11.30 -3.88 -4.94
C THR A 112 11.34 -2.38 -5.15
N ILE A 113 12.33 -1.71 -4.58
CA ILE A 113 12.60 -0.30 -4.85
C ILE A 113 13.77 -0.24 -5.83
N SER A 114 13.51 0.37 -6.97
CA SER A 114 14.48 0.57 -8.05
C SER A 114 14.36 2.01 -8.53
N LEU A 115 14.65 2.93 -7.62
CA LEU A 115 14.76 4.34 -8.00
C LEU A 115 15.95 4.46 -8.94
N SER A 116 15.68 4.81 -10.20
CA SER A 116 16.72 5.35 -11.05
C SER A 116 17.13 6.66 -10.40
N ILE A 117 18.26 6.66 -9.70
CA ILE A 117 18.91 7.88 -9.24
C ILE A 117 19.36 8.61 -10.51
N ALA A 118 18.43 9.32 -11.15
CA ALA A 118 18.74 10.45 -11.99
C ALA A 118 18.92 11.65 -11.05
N ASN A 119 19.99 11.60 -10.25
CA ASN A 119 20.63 12.74 -9.61
C ASN A 119 22.13 12.40 -9.64
N ASP A 120 22.85 12.69 -10.72
CA ASP A 120 23.14 14.03 -11.27
C ASP A 120 24.18 14.74 -10.37
N PHE A 121 25.41 14.72 -10.88
CA PHE A 121 26.63 15.50 -10.55
C PHE A 121 27.11 15.57 -9.10
N GLY A 122 28.08 14.71 -8.78
CA GLY A 122 29.25 15.21 -8.07
C GLY A 122 29.97 16.27 -8.92
N ASP A 123 30.46 17.30 -8.25
CA ASP A 123 31.35 18.38 -8.74
C ASP A 123 30.66 19.67 -9.20
N PHE A 124 30.53 20.63 -8.25
CA PHE A 124 30.68 22.07 -8.47
C PHE A 124 31.26 22.74 -7.24
#